data_AF-A0A9D5APT3-F1
#
_entry.id   AF-A0A9D5APT3-F1
#
_cell.length_a   1.000
_cell.length_b   1.000
_cell.length_c   1.000
_cell.angle_alpha   90.00
_cell.angle_beta   90.00
_cell.angle_gamma   90.00
#
_symmetry.space_group_name_H-M   'P 1'
#
loop_
_entity.id
_entity.type
_entity.pdbx_description
1 polymer ?
#
loop_
_entity_poly.entity_id
_entity_poly.type
_entity_poly.pdbx_seq_one_letter_code
_entity_poly.pdbx_strand_id
1 'polypeptide(L)'
;MVGGGSDGSLEVCARVCLVDEDENLILHTYVKPRIPVTNYRYDITGLTEEHLRDGMPLKQVREKILQILYNGESIGKVRLDGGKARLLVGHSLAYDLDSLEMSYPDHLMRDTAQYRPLLKTNSSSHSLKYLTRTYLGQVAFFLQSFFKS
;
A
#
# COMPACT_ATOMS: atom_id res chain seq x y z
N MET A 1 -0.26 -6.54 -5.53
CA MET A 1 0.69 -7.62 -5.24
C MET A 1 0.53 -8.76 -6.24
N VAL A 2 1.63 -9.39 -6.63
CA VAL A 2 1.69 -10.61 -7.47
C VAL A 2 2.54 -11.67 -6.80
N GLY A 3 2.40 -12.92 -7.20
CA GLY A 3 3.23 -14.04 -6.73
C GLY A 3 4.52 -14.16 -7.54
N GLY A 4 5.66 -14.13 -6.85
CA GLY A 4 6.99 -14.33 -7.41
C GLY A 4 7.72 -15.53 -6.82
N GLY A 5 8.92 -15.80 -7.35
CA GLY A 5 9.72 -16.96 -6.98
C GLY A 5 9.28 -18.24 -7.70
N SER A 6 10.04 -19.32 -7.53
CA SER A 6 9.82 -20.58 -8.27
C SER A 6 8.46 -21.22 -8.03
N ASP A 7 7.84 -20.97 -6.87
CA ASP A 7 6.54 -21.54 -6.47
C ASP A 7 5.42 -20.48 -6.37
N GLY A 8 5.71 -19.20 -6.62
CA GLY A 8 4.72 -18.11 -6.55
C GLY A 8 4.31 -17.72 -5.14
N SER A 9 5.00 -18.22 -4.11
CA SER A 9 4.69 -17.95 -2.69
C SER A 9 5.14 -16.57 -2.22
N LEU A 10 6.10 -15.95 -2.91
CA LEU A 10 6.65 -14.66 -2.52
C LEU A 10 5.73 -13.53 -2.98
N GLU A 11 5.39 -12.63 -2.06
CA GLU A 11 4.62 -11.43 -2.38
C GLU A 11 5.53 -10.37 -3.02
N VAL A 12 5.22 -9.98 -4.26
CA VAL A 12 5.99 -8.98 -5.01
C VAL A 12 5.13 -7.77 -5.34
N CYS A 13 5.67 -6.58 -5.05
CA CYS A 13 5.03 -5.32 -5.42
C CYS A 13 5.10 -5.16 -6.94
N ALA A 14 3.94 -4.95 -7.56
CA ALA A 14 3.80 -4.87 -9.01
C ALA A 14 3.12 -3.58 -9.48
N ARG A 15 2.38 -2.92 -8.58
CA ARG A 15 1.71 -1.65 -8.82
C ARG A 15 1.53 -0.92 -7.49
N VAL A 16 1.78 0.37 -7.49
CA VAL A 16 1.52 1.27 -6.36
C VAL A 16 0.54 2.35 -6.79
N CYS A 17 -0.39 2.67 -5.91
CA CYS A 17 -1.27 3.82 -6.00
C CYS A 17 -1.22 4.57 -4.67
N LEU A 18 -1.03 5.89 -4.73
CA LEU A 18 -1.08 6.78 -3.58
C LEU A 18 -2.03 7.94 -3.92
N VAL A 19 -2.96 8.19 -3.01
CA VAL A 19 -3.97 9.25 -3.11
C VAL A 19 -3.92 10.15 -1.87
N ASP A 20 -4.40 11.38 -1.99
CA ASP A 20 -4.60 12.28 -0.84
C ASP A 20 -6.01 12.10 -0.21
N GLU A 21 -6.32 12.91 0.81
CA GLU A 21 -7.62 12.89 1.48
C GLU A 21 -8.81 13.28 0.60
N ASP A 22 -8.55 14.00 -0.50
CA ASP A 22 -9.53 14.47 -1.47
C ASP A 22 -9.65 13.53 -2.69
N GLU A 23 -9.04 12.35 -2.61
CA GLU A 23 -9.05 11.32 -3.65
C GLU A 23 -8.30 11.69 -4.93
N ASN A 24 -7.43 12.70 -4.86
CA ASN A 24 -6.55 13.03 -5.98
C ASN A 24 -5.40 12.04 -6.07
N LEU A 25 -5.07 11.65 -7.31
CA LEU A 25 -3.97 10.75 -7.60
C LEU A 25 -2.61 11.44 -7.42
N ILE A 26 -1.86 11.05 -6.40
CA ILE A 26 -0.51 11.57 -6.14
C ILE A 26 0.55 10.78 -6.91
N LEU A 27 0.44 9.45 -6.87
CA LEU A 27 1.38 8.53 -7.54
C LEU A 27 0.65 7.29 -8.00
N HIS A 28 0.82 6.94 -9.27
CA HIS A 28 0.39 5.65 -9.81
C HIS A 28 1.47 5.13 -10.74
N THR A 29 2.02 3.96 -10.43
CA THR A 29 3.07 3.34 -11.25
C THR A 29 3.05 1.83 -11.12
N TYR A 30 3.38 1.15 -12.20
CA TYR A 30 3.82 -0.23 -12.15
C TYR A 30 5.24 -0.32 -11.60
N VAL A 31 5.55 -1.45 -10.98
CA VAL A 31 6.84 -1.71 -10.35
C VAL A 31 7.52 -2.85 -11.09
N LYS A 32 8.77 -2.64 -11.49
CA LYS A 32 9.58 -3.66 -12.14
C LYS A 32 10.04 -4.70 -11.11
N PRO A 33 9.61 -5.97 -11.23
CA PRO A 33 10.00 -7.04 -10.32
C PRO A 33 11.51 -7.32 -10.39
N ARG A 34 12.13 -7.60 -9.24
CA ARG A 34 13.53 -8.08 -9.17
C ARG A 34 13.66 -9.59 -9.33
N ILE A 35 12.58 -10.30 -9.03
CA ILE A 35 12.47 -11.75 -9.17
C ILE A 35 11.41 -12.09 -10.22
N PRO A 36 11.47 -13.27 -10.84
CA PRO A 36 10.44 -13.71 -11.78
C PRO A 36 9.06 -13.73 -11.11
N VAL A 37 8.08 -13.18 -11.81
CA VAL A 37 6.66 -13.28 -11.44
C VAL A 37 6.11 -14.55 -12.06
N THR A 38 5.66 -15.48 -11.23
CA THR A 38 5.09 -16.77 -11.63
C THR A 38 3.58 -16.79 -11.54
N ASN A 39 2.97 -15.87 -10.78
CA ASN A 39 1.53 -15.72 -10.70
C ASN A 39 1.11 -14.25 -10.64
N TYR A 40 0.59 -13.71 -11.75
CA TYR A 40 0.13 -12.33 -11.85
C TYR A 40 -1.18 -12.06 -11.11
N ARG A 41 -1.92 -13.11 -10.72
CA ARG A 41 -3.24 -13.02 -10.09
C ARG A 41 -4.22 -12.16 -10.92
N TYR A 42 -4.23 -12.42 -12.24
CA TYR A 42 -4.89 -11.56 -13.24
C TYR A 42 -6.34 -11.22 -12.89
N ASP A 43 -7.14 -12.19 -12.44
CA ASP A 43 -8.55 -11.99 -12.08
C ASP A 43 -8.77 -10.93 -11.00
N ILE A 44 -7.75 -10.70 -10.18
CA ILE A 44 -7.76 -9.78 -9.05
C ILE A 44 -7.02 -8.48 -9.41
N THR A 45 -5.89 -8.58 -10.10
CA THR A 45 -4.96 -7.46 -10.30
C THR A 45 -5.10 -6.77 -11.65
N GLY A 46 -5.61 -7.48 -12.67
CA GLY A 46 -5.60 -7.06 -14.07
C GLY A 46 -4.18 -6.90 -14.67
N LEU A 47 -3.15 -7.40 -13.98
CA LEU A 47 -1.75 -7.20 -14.40
C LEU A 47 -1.31 -8.23 -15.42
N THR A 48 -0.56 -7.76 -16.41
CA THR A 48 0.10 -8.58 -17.42
C THR A 48 1.61 -8.38 -17.33
N GLU A 49 2.37 -9.26 -17.97
CA GLU A 49 3.83 -9.13 -18.06
C GLU A 49 4.27 -7.78 -18.66
N GLU A 50 3.56 -7.31 -19.68
CA GLU A 50 3.84 -6.04 -20.36
C GLU A 50 3.81 -4.85 -19.39
N HIS A 51 2.82 -4.78 -18.50
CA HIS A 51 2.73 -3.75 -17.48
C HIS A 51 3.98 -3.71 -16.56
N LEU A 52 4.56 -4.88 -16.27
CA LEU A 52 5.67 -4.99 -15.32
C LEU A 52 7.04 -4.80 -15.98
N ARG A 53 7.14 -5.13 -17.27
CA ARG A 53 8.36 -4.99 -18.08
C ARG A 53 8.86 -3.54 -18.13
N ASP A 54 7.91 -2.63 -18.33
CA ASP A 54 8.14 -1.18 -18.40
C ASP A 54 7.93 -0.46 -17.06
N GLY A 55 7.77 -1.24 -15.99
CA GLY A 55 7.59 -0.73 -14.63
C GLY A 55 8.81 0.06 -14.13
N MET A 56 8.55 0.94 -13.16
CA MET A 56 9.61 1.68 -12.49
C MET A 56 10.40 0.76 -11.54
N PRO A 57 11.74 0.86 -11.48
CA PRO A 57 12.53 0.07 -10.53
C PRO A 57 12.08 0.29 -9.09
N LEU A 58 11.95 -0.79 -8.30
CA LEU A 58 11.48 -0.76 -6.90
C LEU A 58 12.16 0.32 -6.05
N LYS A 59 13.47 0.51 -6.24
CA LYS A 59 14.25 1.52 -5.52
C LYS A 59 13.73 2.95 -5.77
N GLN A 60 13.45 3.28 -7.03
CA GLN A 60 12.95 4.61 -7.40
C GLN A 60 11.51 4.83 -6.91
N VAL A 61 10.69 3.77 -6.97
CA VAL A 61 9.33 3.79 -6.43
C VAL A 61 9.36 4.09 -4.93
N ARG A 62 10.16 3.34 -4.17
CA ARG A 62 10.37 3.56 -2.73
C ARG A 62 10.85 4.98 -2.42
N GLU A 63 11.84 5.47 -3.15
CA GLU A 63 12.38 6.82 -2.96
C GLU A 63 11.30 7.90 -3.18
N LYS A 64 10.49 7.78 -4.24
CA LYS A 64 9.37 8.68 -4.51
C LYS A 64 8.33 8.65 -3.41
N ILE A 65 7.93 7.45 -2.95
CA ILE A 65 6.95 7.31 -1.87
C ILE A 65 7.46 7.96 -0.59
N LEU A 66 8.69 7.66 -0.18
CA LEU A 66 9.29 8.24 1.03
C LEU A 66 9.43 9.76 0.92
N GLN A 67 9.79 10.28 -0.26
CA GLN A 67 9.85 11.73 -0.49
C GLN A 67 8.48 12.39 -0.29
N ILE A 68 7.41 11.78 -0.81
CA ILE A 68 6.04 12.26 -0.62
C ILE A 68 5.64 12.20 0.86
N LEU A 69 5.88 11.06 1.52
CA LEU A 69 5.48 10.84 2.91
C LEU A 69 6.25 11.71 3.90
N TYR A 70 7.54 11.95 3.69
CA TYR A 70 8.31 12.84 4.55
C TYR A 70 8.08 14.31 4.26
N ASN A 71 7.54 14.68 3.09
CA ASN A 71 7.13 16.05 2.77
C ASN A 71 8.25 17.09 3.02
N GLY A 72 9.49 16.73 2.67
CA GLY A 72 10.68 17.57 2.86
C GLY A 72 11.28 17.56 4.26
N GLU A 73 10.72 16.81 5.21
CA GLU A 73 11.29 16.65 6.55
C GLU A 73 12.47 15.69 6.56
N SER A 74 13.46 15.97 7.40
CA SER A 74 14.55 15.03 7.65
C SER A 74 14.08 13.90 8.57
N ILE A 75 14.67 12.70 8.43
CA ILE A 75 14.34 11.52 9.25
C ILE A 75 14.41 11.82 10.76
N GLY A 76 15.32 12.70 11.19
CA GLY A 76 15.42 13.14 12.59
C GLY A 76 14.21 13.94 13.06
N LYS A 77 13.69 14.85 12.22
CA LYS A 77 12.55 15.71 12.56
C LYS A 77 11.21 14.99 12.47
N VAL A 78 11.10 13.98 11.61
CA VAL A 78 9.92 13.09 11.53
C VAL A 78 9.66 12.36 12.86
N ARG A 79 10.70 12.13 13.66
CA ARG A 79 10.61 11.49 14.98
C ARG A 79 10.21 12.44 16.10
N LEU A 80 10.07 13.73 15.82
CA LEU A 80 9.68 14.74 16.79
C LEU A 80 8.21 15.13 16.60
N ASP A 81 7.53 15.47 17.70
CA ASP A 81 6.17 16.00 17.65
C ASP A 81 6.13 17.33 16.88
N GLY A 82 5.12 17.49 16.01
CA GLY A 82 4.92 18.71 15.20
C GLY A 82 5.64 18.75 13.85
N GLY A 83 6.19 17.64 13.36
CA GLY A 83 6.71 17.54 12.00
C GLY A 83 5.64 17.63 10.90
N LYS A 84 6.04 17.93 9.66
CA LYS A 84 5.15 18.03 8.49
C LYS A 84 5.02 16.74 7.67
N ALA A 85 5.51 15.62 8.21
CA ALA A 85 5.38 14.31 7.59
C ALA A 85 3.90 13.90 7.51
N ARG A 86 3.53 13.20 6.44
CA ARG A 86 2.15 12.83 6.14
C ARG A 86 1.75 11.55 6.86
N LEU A 87 0.49 11.46 7.28
CA LEU A 87 -0.04 10.19 7.79
C LEU A 87 -0.22 9.20 6.63
N LEU A 88 0.29 7.99 6.77
CA LEU A 88 0.05 6.89 5.84
C LEU A 88 -1.15 6.08 6.32
N VAL A 89 -2.22 6.05 5.53
CA VAL A 89 -3.45 5.30 5.84
C VAL A 89 -3.63 4.17 4.85
N GLY A 90 -3.90 2.96 5.36
CA GLY A 90 -4.11 1.79 4.52
C GLY A 90 -4.75 0.61 5.25
N HIS A 91 -4.65 -0.58 4.66
CA HIS A 91 -5.21 -1.82 5.20
C HIS A 91 -4.17 -2.93 5.13
N SER A 92 -3.73 -3.41 6.29
CA SER A 92 -2.63 -4.38 6.42
C SER A 92 -1.30 -3.86 5.83
N LEU A 93 -0.96 -2.62 6.19
CA LEU A 93 0.18 -1.86 5.65
C LEU A 93 1.54 -2.57 5.79
N ALA A 94 1.69 -3.45 6.78
CA ALA A 94 2.91 -4.21 6.99
C ALA A 94 3.34 -5.00 5.74
N TYR A 95 2.38 -5.63 5.04
CA TYR A 95 2.68 -6.40 3.82
C TYR A 95 3.09 -5.48 2.66
N ASP A 96 2.43 -4.33 2.52
CA ASP A 96 2.74 -3.37 1.47
C ASP A 96 4.15 -2.78 1.67
N LEU A 97 4.49 -2.37 2.89
CA LEU A 97 5.78 -1.80 3.23
C LEU A 97 6.92 -2.80 3.09
N ASP A 98 6.72 -4.05 3.51
CA ASP A 98 7.69 -5.15 3.32
C ASP A 98 7.96 -5.38 1.84
N SER A 99 6.91 -5.45 1.01
CA SER A 99 7.06 -5.62 -0.44
C SER A 99 7.74 -4.46 -1.15
N LEU A 100 7.69 -3.26 -0.54
CA LEU A 100 8.37 -2.06 -1.00
C LEU A 100 9.79 -1.93 -0.44
N GLU A 101 10.23 -2.86 0.40
CA GLU A 101 11.50 -2.83 1.13
C GLU A 101 11.69 -1.49 1.86
N MET A 102 10.65 -1.02 2.55
CA MET A 102 10.67 0.26 3.26
C MET A 102 10.04 0.18 4.64
N SER A 103 10.40 1.11 5.50
CA SER A 103 9.78 1.29 6.81
C SER A 103 9.27 2.72 6.94
N TYR A 104 8.20 2.87 7.72
CA TYR A 104 7.62 4.16 8.04
C TYR A 104 7.29 4.22 9.54
N PRO A 105 7.43 5.37 10.23
CA PRO A 105 7.22 5.43 11.67
C PRO A 105 5.79 5.07 12.07
N ASP A 106 5.64 4.19 13.07
CA ASP A 106 4.34 3.66 13.51
C ASP A 106 3.35 4.74 13.94
N HIS A 107 3.82 5.81 14.58
CA HIS A 107 2.97 6.92 15.01
C HIS A 107 2.37 7.71 13.83
N LEU A 108 2.99 7.61 12.64
CA LEU A 108 2.52 8.22 11.40
C LEU A 108 1.73 7.24 10.50
N MET A 109 1.45 6.02 10.99
CA MET A 109 0.65 5.04 10.26
C MET A 109 -0.74 4.89 10.89
N ARG A 110 -1.76 4.71 10.04
CA ARG A 110 -3.11 4.31 10.44
C ARG A 110 -3.52 3.10 9.62
N ASP A 111 -3.49 1.94 10.27
CA ASP A 111 -3.88 0.68 9.64
C ASP A 111 -5.32 0.30 10.03
N THR A 112 -6.21 0.31 9.05
CA THR A 112 -7.62 -0.06 9.21
C THR A 112 -7.81 -1.54 9.59
N ALA A 113 -6.83 -2.41 9.31
CA ALA A 113 -6.84 -3.81 9.72
C ALA A 113 -6.50 -4.00 11.20
N GLN A 114 -5.95 -2.98 11.87
CA GLN A 114 -5.61 -2.97 13.30
C GLN A 114 -6.50 -2.02 14.11
N TYR A 115 -7.33 -1.22 13.45
CA TYR A 115 -8.17 -0.23 14.10
C TYR A 115 -9.33 -0.91 14.83
N ARG A 116 -9.29 -0.88 16.18
CA ARG A 116 -10.22 -1.61 17.06
C ARG A 116 -11.70 -1.51 16.69
N PRO A 117 -12.25 -0.34 16.32
CA PRO A 117 -13.66 -0.22 15.93
C PRO A 117 -14.04 -0.96 14.64
N LEU A 118 -13.07 -1.33 13.81
CA LEU A 118 -13.26 -2.08 12.56
C LEU A 118 -12.84 -3.54 12.67
N LEU A 119 -12.43 -4.00 13.86
CA LEU A 119 -12.08 -5.41 14.10
C LEU A 119 -13.34 -6.26 14.35
N LYS A 120 -13.20 -7.55 14.09
CA LYS A 120 -14.16 -8.55 14.53
C LYS A 120 -14.18 -8.61 16.06
N THR A 121 -15.24 -9.22 16.61
CA THR A 121 -15.37 -9.48 18.06
C THR A 121 -14.22 -10.30 18.65
N ASN A 122 -13.56 -11.13 17.83
CA ASN A 122 -12.38 -11.90 18.22
C ASN A 122 -11.04 -11.16 17.99
N SER A 123 -11.08 -9.85 17.77
CA SER A 123 -9.91 -8.99 17.48
C SER A 123 -9.16 -9.33 16.18
N SER A 124 -9.72 -10.14 15.29
CA SER A 124 -9.14 -10.37 13.95
C SER A 124 -9.66 -9.35 12.93
N SER A 125 -8.90 -9.11 11.87
CA SER A 125 -9.27 -8.14 10.84
C SER A 125 -10.42 -8.63 9.96
N HIS A 126 -11.26 -7.70 9.52
CA HIS A 126 -12.14 -7.89 8.37
C HIS A 126 -11.36 -7.63 7.07
N SER A 127 -11.77 -8.25 5.96
CA SER A 127 -11.20 -7.89 4.66
C SER A 127 -11.63 -6.48 4.27
N LEU A 128 -10.78 -5.76 3.53
CA LEU A 128 -11.15 -4.44 2.99
C LEU A 128 -12.43 -4.49 2.14
N LYS A 129 -12.66 -5.57 1.39
CA LYS A 129 -13.90 -5.80 0.64
C LYS A 129 -15.13 -5.86 1.53
N TYR A 130 -15.03 -6.46 2.72
CA TYR A 130 -16.11 -6.47 3.69
C TYR A 130 -16.35 -5.07 4.27
N LEU A 131 -15.28 -4.38 4.68
CA LEU A 131 -15.37 -3.04 5.28
C LEU A 131 -16.00 -2.03 4.30
N THR A 132 -15.50 -1.98 3.07
CA THR A 132 -16.04 -1.09 2.02
C THR A 132 -17.50 -1.39 1.71
N ARG A 133 -17.89 -2.66 1.62
CA ARG A 133 -19.31 -3.03 1.44
C ARG A 133 -20.18 -2.61 2.62
N THR A 134 -19.68 -2.79 3.84
CA THR A 134 -20.45 -2.56 5.07
C THR A 134 -20.62 -1.07 5.35
N TYR A 135 -19.56 -0.28 5.20
CA TYR A 135 -19.54 1.13 5.61
C TYR A 135 -19.78 2.10 4.45
N LEU A 136 -19.47 1.72 3.20
CA LEU A 136 -19.59 2.61 2.03
C LEU A 136 -20.64 2.13 1.02
N GLY A 137 -21.22 0.93 1.21
CA GLY A 137 -22.17 0.34 0.25
C GLY A 137 -21.55 -0.04 -1.10
N GLN A 138 -20.22 -0.01 -1.22
CA GLN A 138 -19.49 -0.26 -2.46
C GLN A 138 -18.89 -1.67 -2.49
N VAL A 139 -18.90 -2.30 -3.67
CA VAL A 139 -18.09 -3.49 -3.92
C VAL A 139 -16.73 -3.00 -4.40
N ALA A 140 -15.78 -2.82 -3.49
CA ALA A 140 -14.45 -2.28 -3.84
C ALA A 140 -13.77 -3.16 -4.91
N PHE A 141 -13.64 -2.63 -6.12
CA PHE A 141 -12.65 -3.07 -7.10
C PHE A 141 -11.44 -2.15 -6.95
N PHE A 142 -10.45 -2.62 -6.18
CA PHE A 142 -9.10 -2.06 -6.06
C PHE A 142 -8.97 -0.53 -5.95
N LEU A 143 -9.14 -0.02 -4.73
CA LEU A 143 -8.47 1.18 -4.24
C LEU A 143 -7.94 0.86 -2.84
N GLN A 144 -6.64 0.62 -2.73
CA GLN A 144 -5.94 0.72 -1.45
C GLN A 144 -5.95 2.21 -1.07
N SER A 145 -6.30 2.48 0.18
CA SER A 145 -6.57 3.78 0.81
C SER A 145 -8.00 4.28 0.63
N PHE A 146 -8.80 4.21 1.71
CA PHE A 146 -9.70 5.26 2.20
C PHE A 146 -10.24 4.90 3.59
N PHE A 147 -10.11 5.82 4.54
CA PHE A 147 -11.17 6.14 5.50
C PHE A 147 -11.06 7.64 5.83
N LYS A 148 -12.16 8.37 5.60
CA LYS A 148 -12.39 9.74 6.03
C LYS A 148 -12.48 9.81 7.56
N SER A 149 -12.15 11.01 8.08
CA SER A 149 -12.15 11.44 9.48
C SER A 149 -13.22 10.84 10.38
#